data_AF-A0A3M0WVN3-F1
#
_entry.id   AF-A0A3M0WVN3-F1
#
_cell.length_a   1.000
_cell.length_b   1.000
_cell.length_c   1.000
_cell.angle_alpha   90.00
_cell.angle_beta   90.00
_cell.angle_gamma   90.00
#
_symmetry.space_group_name_H-M   'P 1'
#
loop_
_entity.id
_entity.type
_entity.pdbx_description
1 polymer ?
#
loop_
_entity_poly.entity_id
_entity_poly.type
_entity_poly.pdbx_seq_one_letter_code
_entity_poly.pdbx_strand_id
1 'polypeptide(L)' 'MSAPTLPGIQSHTIQTKRLKMHVLQHGPADGTPVVFIHGNFSAATFWEEMMLAMPEDYFCIAPDLRGYGDT' A
#
# COMPACT_ATOMS: atom_id res chain seq x y z
N MET A 1 9.21 6.81 -12.09
CA MET A 1 9.17 7.76 -10.96
C MET A 1 7.76 7.67 -10.41
N SER A 2 7.61 7.20 -9.17
CA SER A 2 6.32 7.11 -8.49
C SER A 2 5.68 8.48 -8.39
N ALA A 3 4.36 8.53 -8.52
CA ALA A 3 3.61 9.71 -8.12
C ALA A 3 3.79 9.92 -6.60
N PRO A 4 3.79 11.18 -6.12
CA PRO A 4 3.74 11.43 -4.69
C PRO A 4 2.46 10.86 -4.10
N THR A 5 2.57 10.23 -2.92
CA THR A 5 1.42 9.70 -2.17
C THR A 5 0.62 10.82 -1.52
N LEU A 6 -0.66 10.55 -1.25
CA LEU A 6 -1.52 11.43 -0.47
C LEU A 6 -1.00 11.58 0.98
N PRO A 7 -1.20 12.75 1.62
CA PRO A 7 -0.85 12.93 3.03
C PRO A 7 -1.50 11.87 3.92
N GLY A 8 -0.72 11.28 4.82
CA GLY A 8 -1.16 10.19 5.70
C GLY A 8 -0.89 8.78 5.15
N ILE A 9 -0.58 8.64 3.86
CA ILE A 9 -0.08 7.40 3.27
C ILE A 9 1.44 7.34 3.42
N GLN A 10 1.93 6.22 3.93
CA GLN A 10 3.36 5.95 4.05
C GLN A 10 3.79 4.97 2.95
N SER A 11 4.82 5.35 2.18
CA SER A 11 5.43 4.48 1.18
C SER A 11 6.66 3.77 1.77
N HIS A 12 6.70 2.45 1.60
CA HIS A 12 7.78 1.59 2.08
C HIS A 12 8.30 0.70 0.97
N THR A 13 9.58 0.35 1.03
CA THR A 13 10.18 -0.74 0.22
C THR A 13 10.63 -1.87 1.14
N ILE A 14 10.02 -3.04 1.02
CA ILE A 14 10.28 -4.20 1.86
C ILE A 14 11.10 -5.23 1.07
N GLN A 15 12.28 -5.58 1.59
CA GLN A 15 13.08 -6.69 1.03
C GLN A 15 12.50 -8.03 1.50
N THR A 16 11.93 -8.80 0.57
CA THR A 16 11.56 -10.20 0.81
C THR A 16 12.72 -11.14 0.43
N LYS A 17 12.58 -12.46 0.64
CA LYS A 17 13.59 -13.43 0.17
C LYS A 17 13.79 -13.42 -1.35
N ARG A 18 12.83 -12.90 -2.14
CA ARG A 18 12.81 -13.04 -3.60
C ARG A 18 12.93 -11.72 -4.36
N LEU A 19 12.39 -10.64 -3.81
CA LEU A 19 12.41 -9.31 -4.43
C LEU A 19 12.19 -8.19 -3.40
N LYS A 20 12.51 -6.96 -3.79
CA LYS A 20 12.04 -5.75 -3.11
C LYS A 20 10.60 -5.50 -3.54
N MET A 21 9.73 -5.18 -2.59
CA MET A 21 8.32 -4.86 -2.87
C MET A 21 8.01 -3.47 -2.35
N HIS A 22 7.40 -2.65 -3.20
CA HIS A 22 6.81 -1.38 -2.80
C HIS A 22 5.45 -1.64 -2.13
N VAL A 23 5.21 -0.99 -0.99
CA VAL A 23 4.01 -1.17 -0.17
C VAL A 23 3.59 0.19 0.41
N LEU A 24 2.32 0.53 0.22
CA LEU A 24 1.69 1.66 0.89
C LEU A 24 1.02 1.21 2.20
N GLN A 25 1.12 2.04 3.23
CA GLN A 25 0.55 1.78 4.55
C GLN A 25 -0.20 2.99 5.10
N HIS A 26 -1.27 2.74 5.85
CA HIS A 26 -2.02 3.75 6.59
C HIS A 26 -2.66 3.15 7.85
N GLY A 27 -2.93 3.98 8.85
CA GLY A 27 -3.52 3.55 10.12
C GLY A 27 -2.51 3.00 11.12
N PRO A 28 -2.97 2.65 12.33
CA PRO A 28 -2.10 2.20 13.42
C PRO A 28 -1.61 0.77 13.19
N ALA A 29 -0.33 0.50 13.49
CA ALA A 29 0.29 -0.79 13.20
C ALA A 29 -0.25 -1.97 14.04
N ASP A 30 -0.95 -1.68 15.14
CA ASP A 30 -1.64 -2.64 16.02
C ASP A 30 -3.14 -2.78 15.70
N GLY A 31 -3.65 -2.06 14.69
CA GLY A 31 -4.99 -2.22 14.16
C GLY A 31 -5.21 -3.55 13.41
N THR A 32 -6.47 -3.84 13.08
CA THR A 32 -6.83 -5.03 12.29
C THR A 32 -6.27 -4.91 10.86
N PRO A 33 -5.38 -5.80 10.40
CA PRO A 33 -4.76 -5.66 9.09
C PRO A 33 -5.75 -5.92 7.95
N VAL A 34 -5.77 -5.02 6.98
CA VAL A 34 -6.52 -5.14 5.72
C VAL A 34 -5.56 -4.99 4.55
N VAL A 35 -5.52 -6.01 3.69
CA VAL A 35 -4.65 -6.03 2.52
C VAL A 35 -5.44 -5.72 1.26
N PHE A 36 -5.08 -4.63 0.58
CA PHE A 36 -5.70 -4.18 -0.65
C PHE A 36 -4.90 -4.71 -1.85
N ILE A 37 -5.50 -5.61 -2.62
CA ILE A 37 -4.87 -6.23 -3.79
C ILE A 37 -5.43 -5.59 -5.05
N HIS A 38 -4.57 -4.94 -5.82
CA HIS A 38 -4.93 -4.33 -7.09
C HIS A 38 -5.00 -5.36 -8.23
N GLY A 39 -5.57 -4.97 -9.37
CA GLY A 39 -5.72 -5.79 -10.57
C GLY A 39 -4.72 -5.47 -11.68
N ASN A 40 -5.08 -5.79 -12.92
CA ASN A 40 -4.28 -5.44 -14.09
C ASN A 40 -4.40 -3.94 -14.41
N PHE A 41 -3.35 -3.35 -14.98
CA PHE A 41 -3.24 -1.91 -15.31
C PHE A 41 -3.46 -0.94 -14.12
N SER A 42 -3.22 -1.40 -12.89
CA SER A 42 -3.31 -0.60 -11.67
C SER A 42 -2.07 -0.76 -10.80
N ALA A 43 -2.02 -0.01 -9.70
CA ALA A 43 -0.97 -0.06 -8.67
C ALA A 43 -1.59 0.21 -7.29
N ALA A 44 -0.82 0.11 -6.21
CA ALA A 44 -1.24 0.38 -4.84
C ALA A 44 -1.89 1.75 -4.67
N THR A 45 -1.47 2.75 -5.46
CA THR A 45 -1.99 4.13 -5.43
C THR A 45 -3.51 4.23 -5.64
N PHE A 46 -4.12 3.26 -6.32
CA PHE A 46 -5.59 3.20 -6.51
C PHE A 46 -6.36 3.14 -5.19
N TRP A 47 -5.72 2.66 -4.12
CA TRP A 47 -6.37 2.45 -2.84
C TRP A 47 -6.18 3.61 -1.86
N GLU A 48 -5.38 4.63 -2.16
CA GLU A 48 -5.00 5.65 -1.17
C GLU A 48 -6.21 6.38 -0.57
N GLU A 49 -7.18 6.81 -1.39
CA GLU A 49 -8.41 7.45 -0.90
C GLU A 49 -9.25 6.50 -0.03
N MET A 50 -9.34 5.22 -0.41
CA MET A 50 -10.06 4.22 0.37
C MET A 50 -9.35 3.95 1.70
N MET A 51 -8.02 3.83 1.70
CA MET A 51 -7.21 3.63 2.88
C MET A 51 -7.37 4.81 3.86
N LEU A 52 -7.39 6.05 3.38
CA LEU A 52 -7.64 7.24 4.20
C LEU A 52 -9.07 7.32 4.76
N ALA A 53 -10.03 6.67 4.11
CA ALA A 53 -11.42 6.62 4.56
C ALA A 53 -11.71 5.44 5.52
N MET A 54 -10.74 4.57 5.77
CA MET A 54 -10.92 3.42 6.67
C MET A 54 -11.06 3.88 8.14
N PRO A 55 -11.87 3.17 8.96
CA PRO A 55 -11.93 3.44 10.40
C PRO A 55 -10.55 3.29 11.07
N GLU A 56 -10.33 4.06 12.15
CA GLU A 56 -9.04 4.15 12.84
C GLU A 56 -8.53 2.82 13.41
N ASP A 57 -9.41 1.84 13.62
CA ASP A 57 -9.04 0.52 14.13
C ASP A 57 -8.39 -0.41 13.08
N TYR A 58 -8.27 0.02 11.82
CA TYR A 58 -7.72 -0.78 10.73
C TYR A 58 -6.30 -0.35 10.31
N PHE A 59 -5.44 -1.36 10.13
CA PHE A 59 -4.12 -1.19 9.53
C PHE A 59 -4.18 -1.53 8.04
N CYS A 60 -4.11 -0.51 7.20
CA CYS A 60 -4.22 -0.65 5.76
C CYS A 60 -2.88 -0.95 5.11
N ILE A 61 -2.82 -1.96 4.25
CA ILE A 61 -1.61 -2.39 3.55
C ILE A 61 -1.95 -2.59 2.06
N ALA A 62 -1.33 -1.83 1.17
CA ALA A 62 -1.50 -1.97 -0.27
C ALA A 62 -0.14 -2.24 -0.95
N PRO A 63 0.22 -3.50 -1.23
CA PRO A 63 1.42 -3.81 -1.98
C PRO A 63 1.22 -3.57 -3.48
N ASP A 64 2.26 -3.10 -4.15
CA ASP A 64 2.36 -3.30 -5.59
C ASP A 64 2.66 -4.78 -5.87
N LEU A 65 1.89 -5.38 -6.78
CA LEU A 65 2.13 -6.75 -7.22
C LEU A 65 3.44 -6.83 -8.01
N ARG A 66 4.05 -8.03 -8.04
CA ARG A 66 5.31 -8.25 -8.77
C ARG A 66 5.22 -7.79 -10.23
N GLY A 67 6.10 -6.88 -10.64
CA GLY A 67 6.14 -6.34 -12.00
C GLY A 67 5.13 -5.22 -12.25
N TYR A 68 4.51 -4.69 -11.20
CA TYR A 68 3.61 -3.55 -11.23
C TYR A 68 4.12 -2.44 -10.32
N GLY A 69 3.66 -1.21 -10.59
CA GLY A 69 4.02 -0.03 -9.82
C GLY A 69 5.53 0.08 -9.67
N ASP A 70 5.99 0.14 -8.42
CA ASP A 70 7.41 0.25 -8.08
C ASP A 70 8.00 -1.02 -7.44
N THR A 71 7.34 -2.18 -7.64
CA THR A 71 7.82 -3.52 -7.22
C THR A 71 8.59 -4.25 -8.32
#